data_AF-A0A1A3NN82-F1
#
_entry.id   AF-A0A1A3NN82-F1
#
_cell.length_a   1.000
_cell.length_b   1.000
_cell.length_c   1.000
_cell.angle_alpha   90.00
_cell.angle_beta   90.00
_cell.angle_gamma   90.00
#
_symmetry.space_group_name_H-M   'P 1'
#
loop_
_entity.id
_entity.type
_entity.pdbx_description
1 polymer ?
#
loop_
_entity_poly.entity_id
_entity_poly.type
_entity_poly.pdbx_seq_one_letter_code
_entity_poly.pdbx_strand_id
1 'polypeptide(L)'
;MANQAGGDGYGPDELDRDTSGRLGSGERRVAGWQRALRWVAWLAFLGIAVKNSDRPSFGALEFLALAIAIGVSVWCLARPLGGAKVDIETPAQARGTFVSKTSWGLVLLGAILTVGGVGAIGAIVYDLSSGRATIGDVLHDIAIFVEGWLAEMFTNYAYDGELEQTHAYALFVLIVPGLLLLGFTLVPFVRRGREFRVEPDASISIRTTRGFEPLLEYEYSDVTADGTAIRFTPATPQTPAIVLPQARVFCRENGARLEPAISGELIGQRLARRGFTVDEIDSKRGHFRARRGGPGAV
;
A
#
# COMPACT_ATOMS: atom_id res chain seq x y z
N MET A 1 28.24 67.75 -37.89
CA MET A 1 27.56 66.72 -38.70
C MET A 1 27.03 65.69 -37.71
N ALA A 2 25.78 65.77 -37.27
CA ALA A 2 24.56 65.29 -37.94
C ALA A 2 24.36 63.75 -37.83
N ASN A 3 23.53 63.38 -36.84
CA ASN A 3 22.36 62.48 -36.87
C ASN A 3 22.41 60.96 -37.21
N GLN A 4 21.58 60.26 -36.39
CA GLN A 4 20.81 59.00 -36.56
C GLN A 4 21.57 57.67 -36.34
N ALA A 5 21.26 56.80 -35.36
CA ALA A 5 20.00 56.23 -34.80
C ALA A 5 19.50 54.95 -35.51
N GLY A 6 19.18 53.93 -34.69
CA GLY A 6 18.53 52.67 -35.04
C GLY A 6 19.39 51.47 -34.64
N GLY A 7 18.97 50.51 -33.82
CA GLY A 7 17.68 50.19 -33.23
C GLY A 7 17.77 48.73 -32.76
N ASP A 8 17.38 48.51 -31.51
CA ASP A 8 16.73 47.33 -30.93
C ASP A 8 17.20 45.92 -31.35
N GLY A 9 17.85 45.25 -30.40
CA GLY A 9 18.07 43.80 -30.39
C GLY A 9 17.91 43.23 -28.99
N TYR A 10 16.80 43.54 -28.31
CA TYR A 10 16.38 42.80 -27.12
C TYR A 10 15.81 41.44 -27.59
N GLY A 11 16.69 40.46 -27.76
CA GLY A 11 16.35 39.06 -28.01
C GLY A 11 16.35 38.28 -26.68
N PRO A 12 15.23 37.68 -26.26
CA PRO A 12 15.09 37.07 -24.94
C PRO A 12 15.52 35.59 -24.94
N ASP A 13 16.76 35.25 -25.30
CA ASP A 13 17.12 33.85 -25.57
C ASP A 13 18.34 33.31 -24.78
N GLU A 14 18.66 33.86 -23.61
CA GLU A 14 19.71 33.31 -22.72
C GLU A 14 19.24 32.95 -21.30
N LEU A 15 17.94 32.68 -21.13
CA LEU A 15 17.35 32.19 -19.88
C LEU A 15 16.96 30.70 -19.90
N ASP A 16 17.46 29.92 -20.85
CA ASP A 16 17.19 28.47 -20.96
C ASP A 16 18.46 27.61 -20.86
N ARG A 17 19.46 28.08 -20.10
CA ARG A 17 20.58 27.23 -19.65
C ARG A 17 20.12 26.32 -18.51
N ASP A 18 19.79 25.09 -18.88
CA ASP A 18 19.94 23.88 -18.05
C ASP A 18 19.34 23.90 -16.64
N THR A 19 18.01 24.00 -16.57
CA THR A 19 17.23 23.40 -15.47
C THR A 19 16.71 21.98 -15.78
N SER A 20 17.20 21.38 -16.87
CA SER A 20 16.80 20.04 -17.35
C SER A 20 17.33 18.88 -16.49
N GLY A 21 18.15 19.14 -15.47
CA GLY A 21 18.78 18.11 -14.63
C GLY A 21 17.99 17.63 -13.40
N ARG A 22 16.71 18.00 -13.20
CA ARG A 22 15.98 17.69 -11.94
C ARG A 22 14.49 17.34 -12.05
N LEU A 23 14.03 16.86 -13.20
CA LEU A 23 12.67 16.34 -13.31
C LEU A 23 12.74 14.81 -13.40
N GLY A 24 12.16 14.15 -12.38
CA GLY A 24 11.99 12.70 -12.36
C GLY A 24 11.37 12.19 -13.65
N SER A 25 11.58 10.90 -13.94
CA SER A 25 11.02 10.18 -15.09
C SER A 25 9.68 10.79 -15.51
N GLY A 26 9.49 11.14 -16.79
CA GLY A 26 8.26 11.76 -17.32
C GLY A 26 6.96 10.97 -17.08
N GLU A 27 7.02 9.88 -16.31
CA GLU A 27 5.92 9.15 -15.74
C GLU A 27 5.04 10.02 -14.83
N ARG A 28 3.76 10.06 -15.15
CA ARG A 28 2.72 10.69 -14.32
C ARG A 28 1.98 9.62 -13.54
N ARG A 29 1.40 10.01 -12.42
CA ARG A 29 0.56 9.13 -11.61
C ARG A 29 -0.86 9.10 -12.13
N VAL A 30 -1.57 7.99 -11.90
CA VAL A 30 -3.03 7.95 -12.11
C VAL A 30 -3.69 8.93 -11.13
N ALA A 31 -4.48 9.87 -11.65
CA ALA A 31 -5.17 10.88 -10.85
C ALA A 31 -6.20 10.23 -9.90
N GLY A 32 -6.53 10.92 -8.80
CA GLY A 32 -7.52 10.42 -7.84
C GLY A 32 -8.88 10.11 -8.48
N TRP A 33 -9.36 11.00 -9.36
CA TRP A 33 -10.61 10.80 -10.08
C TRP A 33 -10.53 9.66 -11.12
N GLN A 34 -9.37 9.43 -11.75
CA GLN A 34 -9.16 8.29 -12.66
C GLN A 34 -9.26 6.96 -11.89
N ARG A 35 -8.75 6.92 -10.65
CA ARG A 35 -8.94 5.75 -9.77
C ARG A 35 -10.41 5.56 -9.40
N ALA A 36 -11.12 6.64 -9.05
CA ALA A 36 -12.55 6.59 -8.76
C ALA A 36 -13.36 6.09 -9.97
N LEU A 37 -13.06 6.59 -11.16
CA LEU A 37 -13.70 6.15 -12.40
C LEU A 37 -13.48 4.65 -12.67
N ARG A 38 -12.26 4.14 -12.46
CA ARG A 38 -11.99 2.69 -12.53
C ARG A 38 -12.84 1.91 -11.54
N TRP A 39 -12.90 2.36 -10.28
CA TRP A 39 -13.74 1.71 -9.27
C TRP A 39 -15.21 1.70 -9.66
N VAL A 40 -15.75 2.83 -10.12
CA VAL A 40 -17.14 2.93 -10.56
C VAL A 40 -17.42 1.99 -11.73
N ALA A 41 -16.54 1.94 -12.73
CA ALA A 41 -16.72 1.06 -13.88
C ALA A 41 -16.72 -0.43 -13.48
N TRP A 42 -15.80 -0.84 -12.60
CA TRP A 42 -15.75 -2.22 -12.09
C TRP A 42 -16.95 -2.55 -11.19
N LEU A 43 -17.37 -1.63 -10.32
CA LEU A 43 -18.55 -1.83 -9.46
C LEU A 43 -19.84 -1.88 -10.29
N ALA A 44 -19.95 -1.10 -11.36
CA ALA A 44 -21.09 -1.15 -12.26
C ALA A 44 -21.17 -2.50 -12.98
N PHE A 45 -20.04 -2.99 -13.51
CA PHE A 45 -19.96 -4.33 -14.08
C PHE A 45 -20.36 -5.41 -13.06
N LEU A 46 -19.78 -5.39 -11.85
CA LEU A 46 -20.11 -6.34 -10.80
C LEU A 46 -21.59 -6.28 -10.40
N GLY A 47 -22.17 -5.09 -10.25
CA GLY A 47 -23.58 -4.93 -9.94
C GLY A 47 -24.51 -5.48 -11.02
N ILE A 48 -24.15 -5.31 -12.29
CA ILE A 48 -24.86 -5.89 -13.44
C ILE A 48 -24.73 -7.42 -13.43
N ALA A 49 -23.52 -7.95 -13.23
CA ALA A 49 -23.26 -9.39 -13.23
C ALA A 49 -24.01 -10.09 -12.09
N VAL A 50 -24.02 -9.50 -10.89
CA VAL A 50 -24.78 -10.01 -9.74
C VAL A 50 -26.28 -9.93 -10.00
N LYS A 51 -26.79 -8.85 -10.60
CA LYS A 51 -28.21 -8.72 -10.92
C LYS A 51 -28.69 -9.80 -11.90
N ASN A 52 -27.82 -10.25 -12.79
CA ASN A 52 -28.15 -11.23 -13.83
C ASN A 52 -27.52 -12.62 -13.55
N SER A 53 -27.16 -12.91 -12.30
CA SER A 53 -26.45 -14.14 -11.91
C SER A 53 -27.23 -15.42 -12.17
N ASP A 54 -28.55 -15.33 -12.29
CA ASP A 54 -29.43 -16.49 -12.49
C ASP A 54 -29.38 -17.03 -13.94
N ARG A 55 -28.57 -16.42 -14.81
CA ARG A 55 -28.44 -16.80 -16.22
C ARG A 55 -27.24 -17.74 -16.43
N PRO A 56 -27.36 -18.70 -17.37
CA PRO A 56 -26.28 -19.65 -17.65
C PRO A 56 -25.06 -19.02 -18.33
N SER A 57 -25.18 -17.81 -18.90
CA SER A 57 -24.07 -17.10 -19.54
C SER A 57 -24.26 -15.58 -19.51
N PHE A 58 -23.16 -14.86 -19.70
CA PHE A 58 -23.18 -13.40 -19.81
C PHE A 58 -23.92 -12.94 -21.07
N GLY A 59 -24.84 -11.99 -20.89
CA GLY A 59 -25.52 -11.32 -21.98
C GLY A 59 -24.71 -10.16 -22.56
N ALA A 60 -25.27 -9.54 -23.59
CA ALA A 60 -24.64 -8.40 -24.28
C ALA A 60 -24.34 -7.21 -23.36
N LEU A 61 -25.14 -7.02 -22.31
CA LEU A 61 -25.01 -5.89 -21.39
C LEU A 61 -23.88 -6.11 -20.38
N GLU A 62 -23.67 -7.35 -19.93
CA GLU A 62 -22.54 -7.80 -19.12
C GLU A 62 -21.23 -7.65 -19.89
N PHE A 63 -21.19 -8.11 -21.15
CA PHE A 63 -20.03 -7.95 -22.03
C PHE A 63 -19.72 -6.48 -22.32
N LEU A 64 -20.74 -5.65 -22.55
CA LEU A 64 -20.55 -4.21 -22.73
C LEU A 64 -19.98 -3.54 -21.47
N ALA A 65 -20.53 -3.85 -20.30
CA ALA A 65 -20.04 -3.32 -19.03
C ALA A 65 -18.61 -3.75 -18.73
N LEU A 66 -18.27 -5.02 -19.03
CA LEU A 66 -16.91 -5.54 -18.92
C LEU A 66 -15.94 -4.80 -19.87
N ALA A 67 -16.33 -4.62 -21.14
CA ALA A 67 -15.53 -3.90 -22.13
C ALA A 67 -15.27 -2.45 -21.70
N ILE A 68 -16.28 -1.77 -21.14
CA ILE A 68 -16.13 -0.42 -20.56
C ILE A 68 -15.15 -0.45 -19.38
N ALA A 69 -15.29 -1.39 -18.44
CA ALA A 69 -14.40 -1.49 -17.28
C ALA A 69 -12.93 -1.72 -17.68
N ILE A 70 -12.69 -2.58 -18.68
CA ILE A 70 -11.37 -2.83 -19.25
C ILE A 70 -10.86 -1.56 -19.96
N GLY A 71 -11.65 -0.97 -20.86
CA GLY A 71 -11.26 0.22 -21.62
C GLY A 71 -10.91 1.41 -20.73
N VAL A 72 -11.71 1.67 -19.69
CA VAL A 72 -11.43 2.68 -18.67
C VAL A 72 -10.14 2.37 -17.92
N SER A 73 -9.91 1.10 -17.56
CA SER A 73 -8.69 0.68 -16.87
C SER A 73 -7.44 0.87 -17.72
N VAL A 74 -7.48 0.46 -18.99
CA VAL A 74 -6.40 0.64 -19.96
C VAL A 74 -6.13 2.13 -20.19
N TRP A 75 -7.17 2.94 -20.43
CA TRP A 75 -7.02 4.38 -20.65
C TRP A 75 -6.40 5.10 -19.44
N CYS A 76 -6.84 4.78 -18.22
CA CYS A 76 -6.30 5.38 -17.01
C CYS A 76 -4.81 5.06 -16.80
N LEU A 77 -4.35 3.88 -17.22
CA LEU A 77 -2.96 3.45 -17.10
C LEU A 77 -2.10 3.96 -18.26
N ALA A 78 -2.64 3.99 -19.48
CA ALA A 78 -1.94 4.47 -20.66
C ALA A 78 -1.80 6.01 -20.68
N ARG A 79 -2.76 6.73 -20.10
CA ARG A 79 -2.75 8.21 -20.00
C ARG A 79 -2.98 8.67 -18.55
N PRO A 80 -1.98 8.55 -17.67
CA PRO A 80 -2.08 9.07 -16.32
C PRO A 80 -2.11 10.60 -16.33
N LEU A 81 -3.17 11.18 -15.76
CA LEU A 81 -3.41 12.64 -15.72
C LEU A 81 -3.10 13.27 -14.37
N GLY A 82 -2.51 12.52 -13.45
CA GLY A 82 -2.09 13.02 -12.14
C GLY A 82 -0.80 13.82 -12.18
N GLY A 83 -0.30 14.16 -10.98
CA GLY A 83 0.99 14.83 -10.82
C GLY A 83 2.17 13.97 -11.24
N ALA A 84 3.34 14.61 -11.36
CA ALA A 84 4.60 13.92 -11.64
C ALA A 84 4.86 12.82 -10.61
N LYS A 85 5.39 11.69 -11.07
CA LYS A 85 5.81 10.63 -10.17
C LYS A 85 7.13 11.04 -9.53
N VAL A 86 7.07 11.33 -8.23
CA VAL A 86 8.26 11.54 -7.41
C VAL A 86 8.55 10.25 -6.66
N ASP A 87 9.72 9.69 -6.87
CA ASP A 87 10.21 8.55 -6.10
C ASP A 87 11.28 9.07 -5.11
N ILE A 88 11.27 8.53 -3.89
CA ILE A 88 12.26 8.83 -2.86
C ILE A 88 13.22 7.66 -2.90
N GLU A 89 14.42 7.87 -3.42
CA GLU A 89 15.46 6.84 -3.53
C GLU A 89 16.49 6.96 -2.42
N THR A 90 16.65 8.16 -1.86
CA THR A 90 17.65 8.44 -0.82
C THR A 90 17.05 9.16 0.38
N PRO A 91 17.63 9.01 1.59
CA PRO A 91 17.16 9.71 2.79
C PRO A 91 17.11 11.24 2.62
N ALA A 92 18.05 11.82 1.86
CA ALA A 92 18.12 13.28 1.64
C ALA A 92 16.91 13.84 0.85
N GLN A 93 16.24 13.00 0.05
CA GLN A 93 15.04 13.34 -0.72
C GLN A 93 13.76 13.21 0.13
N ALA A 94 13.82 12.56 1.29
CA ALA A 94 12.66 12.35 2.17
C ALA A 94 12.26 13.65 2.89
N ARG A 95 11.55 14.54 2.19
CA ARG A 95 11.06 15.82 2.71
C ARG A 95 9.54 15.91 2.66
N GLY A 96 8.96 16.67 3.59
CA GLY A 96 7.51 16.90 3.67
C GLY A 96 6.83 16.05 4.73
N THR A 97 5.51 15.94 4.62
CA THR A 97 4.66 15.31 5.64
C THR A 97 4.37 13.86 5.26
N PHE A 98 4.73 12.92 6.12
CA PHE A 98 4.60 11.49 5.90
C PHE A 98 3.47 10.88 6.72
N VAL A 99 2.61 10.11 6.04
CA VAL A 99 1.42 9.50 6.62
C VAL A 99 1.32 8.04 6.16
N SER A 100 1.04 7.14 7.09
CA SER A 100 0.73 5.76 6.72
C SER A 100 -0.67 5.65 6.13
N LYS A 101 -0.82 4.96 5.00
CA LYS A 101 -2.10 4.76 4.31
C LYS A 101 -2.48 3.28 4.29
N THR A 102 -3.75 3.02 4.56
CA THR A 102 -4.35 1.70 4.48
C THR A 102 -5.06 1.54 3.16
N SER A 103 -4.88 0.39 2.51
CA SER A 103 -5.61 0.08 1.27
C SER A 103 -6.97 -0.49 1.62
N TRP A 104 -7.98 0.37 1.73
CA TRP A 104 -9.34 -0.06 2.04
C TRP A 104 -9.91 -1.05 1.02
N GLY A 105 -9.50 -0.96 -0.25
CA GLY A 105 -9.85 -1.96 -1.27
C GLY A 105 -9.35 -3.36 -0.92
N LEU A 106 -8.12 -3.49 -0.42
CA LEU A 106 -7.57 -4.78 0.04
C LEU A 106 -8.23 -5.27 1.33
N VAL A 107 -8.62 -4.34 2.23
CA VAL A 107 -9.42 -4.71 3.42
C VAL A 107 -10.76 -5.29 3.01
N LEU A 108 -11.49 -4.61 2.10
CA LEU A 108 -12.77 -5.07 1.60
C LEU A 108 -12.65 -6.41 0.89
N LEU A 109 -11.65 -6.58 0.03
CA LEU A 109 -11.39 -7.85 -0.65
C LEU A 109 -11.10 -8.97 0.36
N GLY A 110 -10.22 -8.74 1.33
CA GLY A 110 -9.93 -9.73 2.39
C GLY A 110 -11.17 -10.07 3.21
N ALA A 111 -12.01 -9.08 3.51
CA ALA A 111 -13.27 -9.29 4.23
C ALA A 111 -14.26 -10.14 3.42
N ILE A 112 -14.44 -9.85 2.13
CA ILE A 112 -15.32 -10.62 1.24
C ILE A 112 -14.86 -12.07 1.15
N LEU A 113 -13.56 -12.31 0.94
CA LEU A 113 -13.00 -13.67 0.89
C LEU A 113 -13.23 -14.44 2.19
N THR A 114 -13.01 -13.77 3.33
CA THR A 114 -13.20 -14.38 4.66
C THR A 114 -14.68 -14.71 4.91
N VAL A 115 -15.60 -13.78 4.60
CA VAL A 115 -17.04 -13.99 4.75
C VAL A 115 -17.54 -15.10 3.82
N GLY A 116 -17.08 -15.13 2.57
CA GLY A 116 -17.41 -16.19 1.62
C GLY A 116 -17.00 -17.57 2.14
N GLY A 117 -15.79 -17.70 2.66
CA GLY A 117 -15.33 -18.96 3.23
C GLY A 117 -16.04 -19.35 4.54
N VAL A 118 -16.37 -18.39 5.42
CA VAL A 118 -17.21 -18.66 6.61
C VAL A 118 -18.62 -19.11 6.20
N GLY A 119 -19.20 -18.50 5.16
CA GLY A 119 -20.48 -18.93 4.59
C GLY A 119 -20.44 -20.38 4.10
N ALA A 120 -19.35 -20.78 3.45
CA ALA A 120 -19.14 -22.17 3.02
C ALA A 120 -19.07 -23.14 4.21
N ILE A 121 -18.38 -22.78 5.31
CA ILE A 121 -18.40 -23.58 6.54
C ILE A 121 -19.82 -23.72 7.10
N GLY A 122 -20.60 -22.63 7.11
CA GLY A 122 -21.99 -22.65 7.54
C GLY A 122 -22.85 -23.62 6.73
N ALA A 123 -22.69 -23.63 5.40
CA ALA A 123 -23.36 -24.56 4.51
C ALA A 123 -22.96 -26.02 4.78
N ILE A 124 -21.65 -26.29 4.93
CA ILE A 124 -21.14 -27.63 5.29
C ILE A 124 -21.78 -28.12 6.59
N VAL A 125 -21.79 -27.30 7.64
CA VAL A 125 -22.36 -27.69 8.95
C VAL A 125 -23.86 -27.94 8.85
N TYR A 126 -24.59 -27.10 8.10
CA TYR A 126 -26.02 -27.26 7.89
C TYR A 126 -26.34 -28.55 7.12
N ASP A 127 -25.60 -28.86 6.06
CA ASP A 127 -25.86 -30.04 5.24
C ASP A 127 -25.44 -31.35 5.93
N LEU A 128 -24.34 -31.34 6.70
CA LEU A 128 -23.96 -32.46 7.56
C LEU A 128 -24.99 -32.72 8.66
N SER A 129 -25.48 -31.65 9.32
CA SER A 129 -26.45 -31.78 10.42
C SER A 129 -27.86 -32.13 9.96
N SER A 130 -28.23 -31.79 8.72
CA SER A 130 -29.51 -32.16 8.10
C SER A 130 -29.46 -33.49 7.34
N GLY A 131 -28.30 -34.15 7.29
CA GLY A 131 -28.09 -35.41 6.57
C GLY A 131 -28.14 -35.29 5.05
N ARG A 132 -28.02 -34.07 4.51
CA ARG A 132 -28.01 -33.78 3.06
C ARG A 132 -26.67 -34.08 2.39
N ALA A 133 -25.59 -34.09 3.18
CA ALA A 133 -24.25 -34.42 2.72
C ALA A 133 -23.52 -35.29 3.75
N THR A 134 -22.57 -36.10 3.30
CA THR A 134 -21.65 -36.84 4.17
C THR A 134 -20.28 -36.16 4.22
N ILE A 135 -19.46 -36.52 5.21
CA ILE A 135 -18.06 -36.06 5.30
C ILE A 135 -17.28 -36.46 4.04
N GLY A 136 -17.62 -37.60 3.42
CA GLY A 136 -17.02 -38.08 2.17
C GLY A 136 -17.28 -37.12 1.00
N ASP A 137 -18.52 -36.63 0.88
CA ASP A 137 -18.91 -35.69 -0.19
C ASP A 137 -18.16 -34.35 -0.06
N VAL A 138 -18.03 -33.86 1.18
CA VAL A 138 -17.26 -32.62 1.46
C VAL A 138 -15.79 -32.80 1.12
N LEU A 139 -15.16 -33.93 1.49
CA LEU A 139 -13.76 -34.19 1.18
C LEU A 139 -13.51 -34.40 -0.32
N HIS A 140 -14.48 -34.98 -1.03
CA HIS A 140 -14.43 -35.18 -2.48
C HIS A 140 -14.47 -33.85 -3.23
N ASP A 141 -15.38 -32.94 -2.86
CA ASP A 141 -15.45 -31.58 -3.43
C ASP A 141 -14.14 -30.81 -3.24
N ILE A 142 -13.51 -30.94 -2.06
CA ILE A 142 -12.23 -30.29 -1.77
C ILE A 142 -11.11 -30.90 -2.63
N ALA A 143 -11.11 -32.23 -2.79
CA ALA A 143 -10.11 -32.93 -3.59
C ALA A 143 -10.20 -32.53 -5.07
N ILE A 144 -11.42 -32.48 -5.64
CA ILE A 144 -11.64 -32.04 -7.03
C ILE A 144 -11.20 -30.58 -7.22
N PHE A 145 -11.51 -29.70 -6.26
CA PHE A 145 -11.10 -28.30 -6.33
C PHE A 145 -9.58 -28.13 -6.30
N VAL A 146 -8.88 -28.84 -5.42
CA VAL A 146 -7.41 -28.81 -5.32
C VAL A 146 -6.76 -29.44 -6.55
N GLU A 147 -7.31 -30.55 -7.04
CA GLU A 147 -6.85 -31.22 -8.26
C GLU A 147 -7.00 -30.33 -9.49
N GLY A 148 -8.15 -29.66 -9.65
CA GLY A 148 -8.37 -28.70 -10.72
C GLY A 148 -7.38 -27.53 -10.69
N TRP A 149 -7.13 -26.96 -9.51
CA TRP A 149 -6.14 -25.89 -9.34
C TRP A 149 -4.71 -26.34 -9.63
N LEU A 150 -4.32 -27.55 -9.19
CA LEU A 150 -2.99 -28.09 -9.46
C LEU A 150 -2.82 -28.43 -10.95
N ALA A 151 -3.82 -29.02 -11.59
CA ALA A 151 -3.81 -29.30 -13.02
C ALA A 151 -3.65 -27.99 -13.82
N GLU A 152 -4.43 -26.96 -13.51
CA GLU A 152 -4.34 -25.68 -14.22
C GLU A 152 -2.98 -24.98 -13.99
N MET A 153 -2.47 -24.95 -12.75
CA MET A 153 -1.18 -24.34 -12.44
C MET A 153 0.04 -25.04 -13.08
N PHE A 154 0.01 -26.38 -13.17
CA PHE A 154 1.18 -27.16 -13.61
C PHE A 154 1.10 -27.61 -15.07
N THR A 155 -0.08 -27.65 -15.68
CA THR A 155 -0.24 -28.21 -17.03
C THR A 155 -0.78 -27.22 -18.07
N ASN A 156 -1.16 -25.98 -17.68
CA ASN A 156 -1.71 -24.96 -18.59
C ASN A 156 -2.92 -25.45 -19.42
N TYR A 157 -3.53 -26.57 -19.03
CA TYR A 157 -4.72 -27.15 -19.61
C TYR A 157 -5.93 -26.68 -18.81
N ALA A 158 -6.99 -26.23 -19.48
CA ALA A 158 -8.26 -25.98 -18.81
C ALA A 158 -8.81 -27.32 -18.31
N TYR A 159 -8.85 -27.50 -17.00
CA TYR A 159 -9.40 -28.69 -16.38
C TYR A 159 -10.92 -28.72 -16.61
N ASP A 160 -11.36 -29.61 -17.50
CA ASP A 160 -12.78 -29.86 -17.83
C ASP A 160 -13.39 -30.86 -16.83
N GLY A 161 -13.05 -30.71 -15.54
CA GLY A 161 -13.62 -31.52 -14.49
C GLY A 161 -14.99 -31.01 -14.09
N GLU A 162 -15.82 -31.92 -13.57
CA GLU A 162 -17.23 -31.77 -13.17
C GLU A 162 -17.48 -30.72 -12.06
N LEU A 163 -16.91 -29.52 -12.18
CA LEU A 163 -17.10 -28.36 -11.31
C LEU A 163 -18.59 -27.94 -11.22
N GLU A 164 -19.38 -28.29 -12.24
CA GLU A 164 -20.84 -28.08 -12.24
C GLU A 164 -21.58 -28.99 -11.25
N GLN A 165 -20.97 -30.09 -10.79
CA GLN A 165 -21.57 -31.03 -9.83
C GLN A 165 -21.04 -30.89 -8.39
N THR A 166 -19.92 -30.19 -8.20
CA THR A 166 -19.35 -29.96 -6.86
C THR A 166 -20.09 -28.87 -6.10
N HIS A 167 -20.44 -29.11 -4.83
CA HIS A 167 -21.01 -28.06 -3.99
C HIS A 167 -19.94 -27.00 -3.66
N ALA A 168 -20.38 -25.79 -3.32
CA ALA A 168 -19.50 -24.66 -3.02
C ALA A 168 -18.68 -24.81 -1.71
N TYR A 169 -18.57 -26.02 -1.16
CA TYR A 169 -17.84 -26.30 0.07
C TYR A 169 -16.36 -25.93 -0.02
N ALA A 170 -15.75 -26.09 -1.19
CA ALA A 170 -14.36 -25.70 -1.44
C ALA A 170 -14.07 -24.20 -1.20
N LEU A 171 -15.09 -23.33 -1.18
CA LEU A 171 -14.92 -21.91 -0.86
C LEU A 171 -14.41 -21.68 0.57
N PHE A 172 -14.46 -22.67 1.48
CA PHE A 172 -13.84 -22.55 2.80
C PHE A 172 -12.32 -22.26 2.71
N VAL A 173 -11.66 -22.68 1.62
CA VAL A 173 -10.24 -22.42 1.35
C VAL A 173 -9.96 -20.91 1.27
N LEU A 174 -10.96 -20.09 0.91
CA LEU A 174 -10.83 -18.63 0.80
C LEU A 174 -10.61 -17.93 2.15
N ILE A 175 -10.86 -18.61 3.29
CA ILE A 175 -10.61 -18.06 4.63
C ILE A 175 -9.13 -17.73 4.81
N VAL A 176 -8.23 -18.65 4.43
CA VAL A 176 -6.78 -18.48 4.63
C VAL A 176 -6.25 -17.24 3.88
N PRO A 177 -6.43 -17.09 2.55
CA PRO A 177 -5.99 -15.89 1.84
C PRO A 177 -6.76 -14.64 2.28
N GLY A 178 -8.03 -14.76 2.66
CA GLY A 178 -8.82 -13.64 3.21
C GLY A 178 -8.24 -13.09 4.51
N LEU A 179 -7.95 -13.96 5.48
CA LEU A 179 -7.34 -13.61 6.76
C LEU A 179 -5.91 -13.07 6.58
N LEU A 180 -5.12 -13.64 5.68
CA LEU A 180 -3.79 -13.13 5.36
C LEU A 180 -3.86 -11.71 4.80
N LEU A 181 -4.74 -11.46 3.82
CA LEU A 181 -4.95 -10.12 3.23
C LEU A 181 -5.40 -9.09 4.27
N LEU A 182 -6.32 -9.48 5.16
CA LEU A 182 -6.77 -8.66 6.28
C LEU A 182 -5.59 -8.37 7.22
N GLY A 183 -4.84 -9.38 7.64
CA GLY A 183 -3.68 -9.24 8.52
C GLY A 183 -2.64 -8.27 7.95
N PHE A 184 -2.20 -8.48 6.71
CA PHE A 184 -1.20 -7.63 6.04
C PHE A 184 -1.66 -6.18 5.82
N THR A 185 -2.97 -5.94 5.83
CA THR A 185 -3.52 -4.60 5.59
C THR A 185 -3.91 -3.89 6.88
N LEU A 186 -4.39 -4.61 7.89
CA LEU A 186 -4.83 -4.09 9.18
C LEU A 186 -3.68 -3.93 10.19
N VAL A 187 -2.64 -4.77 10.15
CA VAL A 187 -1.51 -4.62 11.08
C VAL A 187 -0.86 -3.23 10.97
N PRO A 188 -0.56 -2.70 9.76
CA PRO A 188 -0.09 -1.32 9.60
C PRO A 188 -1.11 -0.25 10.02
N PHE A 189 -2.41 -0.56 9.98
CA PHE A 189 -3.47 0.35 10.44
C PHE A 189 -3.53 0.43 11.96
N VAL A 190 -3.41 -0.69 12.67
CA VAL A 190 -3.36 -0.69 14.14
C VAL A 190 -2.05 -0.10 14.65
N ARG A 191 -0.95 -0.29 13.90
CA ARG A 191 0.39 0.24 14.21
C ARG A 191 0.72 1.55 13.48
N ARG A 192 -0.30 2.31 13.04
CA ARG A 192 -0.16 3.46 12.13
C ARG A 192 0.70 4.61 12.67
N GLY A 193 0.97 4.63 13.98
CA GLY A 193 1.78 5.66 14.62
C GLY A 193 1.23 7.07 14.41
N ARG A 194 2.06 8.07 14.68
CA ARG A 194 1.77 9.48 14.44
C ARG A 194 2.32 9.89 13.08
N GLU A 195 1.59 10.75 12.38
CA GLU A 195 2.12 11.43 11.19
C GLU A 195 3.37 12.22 11.59
N PHE A 196 4.38 12.23 10.73
CA PHE A 196 5.60 12.99 10.97
C PHE A 196 5.95 13.83 9.76
N ARG A 197 6.69 14.92 10.00
CA ARG A 197 7.17 15.83 8.98
C ARG A 197 8.68 15.87 9.05
N VAL A 198 9.31 15.77 7.88
CA VAL A 198 10.75 15.97 7.73
C VAL A 198 10.96 17.35 7.13
N GLU A 199 11.55 18.24 7.92
CA GLU A 199 11.86 19.61 7.56
C GLU A 199 13.13 19.69 6.67
N PRO A 200 13.40 20.82 6.01
CA PRO A 200 14.54 20.96 5.09
C PRO A 200 15.91 20.74 5.74
N ASP A 201 16.02 20.97 7.04
CA ASP A 201 17.21 20.72 7.88
C ASP A 201 17.30 19.25 8.37
N ALA A 202 16.44 18.37 7.86
CA ALA A 202 16.24 17.00 8.30
C ALA A 202 15.75 16.88 9.76
N SER A 203 15.22 17.95 10.36
CA SER A 203 14.47 17.85 11.62
C SER A 203 13.16 17.12 11.43
N ILE A 204 12.80 16.31 12.44
CA ILE A 204 11.57 15.52 12.43
C ILE A 204 10.61 16.16 13.42
N SER A 205 9.42 16.49 12.95
CA SER A 205 8.30 16.92 13.79
C SER A 205 7.20 15.88 13.75
N ILE A 206 6.51 15.66 14.86
CA ILE A 206 5.40 14.71 14.97
C ILE A 206 4.07 15.43 15.13
N ARG A 207 3.01 14.84 14.58
CA ARG A 207 1.64 15.35 14.73
C ARG A 207 1.12 15.05 16.12
N THR A 208 0.78 16.10 16.86
CA THR A 208 0.10 16.09 18.15
C THR A 208 -1.31 16.68 18.02
N THR A 209 -2.05 16.78 19.13
CA THR A 209 -3.35 17.45 19.17
C THR A 209 -3.25 18.96 18.94
N ARG A 210 -2.10 19.56 19.21
CA ARG A 210 -1.85 21.01 19.09
C ARG A 210 -1.21 21.41 17.75
N GLY A 211 -0.71 20.46 16.98
CA GLY A 211 -0.08 20.74 15.69
C GLY A 211 1.08 19.79 15.39
N PHE A 212 2.10 20.30 14.70
CA PHE A 212 3.37 19.59 14.58
C PHE A 212 4.30 20.10 15.68
N GLU A 213 4.85 19.18 16.47
CA GLU A 213 5.83 19.47 17.51
C GLU A 213 7.15 18.77 17.19
N PRO A 214 8.32 19.38 17.48
CA PRO A 214 9.61 18.77 17.20
C PRO A 214 9.79 17.47 17.98
N LEU A 215 10.30 16.44 17.32
CA LEU A 215 10.69 15.20 17.98
C LEU A 215 12.00 15.44 18.72
N LEU A 216 11.93 15.42 20.06
CA LEU A 216 13.09 15.61 20.93
C LEU A 216 13.72 14.25 21.24
N GLU A 217 14.67 13.80 20.41
CA GLU A 217 15.20 12.42 20.51
C GLU A 217 15.89 12.14 21.86
N TYR A 218 16.40 13.18 22.53
CA TYR A 218 17.04 13.07 23.84
C TYR A 218 16.07 12.74 24.99
N GLU A 219 14.76 12.78 24.78
CA GLU A 219 13.79 12.35 25.78
C GLU A 219 13.59 10.82 25.81
N TYR A 220 14.24 10.10 24.89
CA TYR A 220 14.08 8.67 24.69
C TYR A 220 15.38 7.91 24.98
N SER A 221 15.24 6.69 25.49
CA SER A 221 16.36 5.82 25.93
C SER A 221 16.70 4.75 24.89
N ASP A 222 15.68 4.19 24.23
CA ASP A 222 15.77 3.14 23.22
C ASP A 222 14.81 3.44 22.08
N VAL A 223 15.24 3.20 20.84
CA VAL A 223 14.43 3.34 19.63
C VAL A 223 14.52 2.05 18.83
N THR A 224 13.39 1.45 18.50
CA THR A 224 13.34 0.17 17.77
C THR A 224 12.50 0.30 16.52
N ALA A 225 13.04 -0.13 15.38
CA ALA A 225 12.34 -0.23 14.11
C ALA A 225 12.15 -1.70 13.73
N ASP A 226 10.90 -2.10 13.48
CA ASP A 226 10.51 -3.48 13.16
C ASP A 226 10.02 -3.66 11.71
N GLY A 227 10.28 -2.67 10.84
CA GLY A 227 9.82 -2.64 9.46
C GLY A 227 8.34 -2.25 9.29
N THR A 228 7.57 -2.24 10.39
CA THR A 228 6.18 -1.77 10.42
C THR A 228 6.05 -0.41 11.07
N ALA A 229 6.75 -0.20 12.17
CA ALA A 229 6.77 1.04 12.93
C ALA A 229 8.11 1.24 13.64
N ILE A 230 8.40 2.50 13.96
CA ILE A 230 9.57 2.93 14.72
C ILE A 230 9.07 3.44 16.06
N ARG A 231 9.46 2.75 17.13
CA ARG A 231 8.99 3.00 18.49
C ARG A 231 10.09 3.69 19.29
N PHE A 232 9.73 4.81 19.90
CA PHE A 232 10.59 5.58 20.79
C PHE A 232 10.16 5.29 22.23
N THR A 233 11.05 4.65 22.99
CA THR A 233 10.83 4.30 24.39
C THR A 233 11.29 5.45 25.28
N PRO A 234 10.41 6.03 26.10
CA PRO A 234 10.74 7.21 26.88
C PRO A 234 11.83 6.92 27.92
N ALA A 235 12.68 7.90 28.19
CA ALA A 235 13.70 7.81 29.24
C ALA A 235 13.12 8.06 30.64
N THR A 236 12.02 8.82 30.73
CA THR A 236 11.32 9.11 31.98
C THR A 236 9.84 8.73 31.89
N PRO A 237 9.18 8.37 33.01
CA PRO A 237 7.75 8.03 33.01
C PRO A 237 6.83 9.17 32.58
N GLN A 238 7.31 10.42 32.62
CA GLN A 238 6.54 11.62 32.30
C GLN A 238 6.49 11.88 30.78
N THR A 239 7.47 11.35 30.04
CA THR A 239 7.54 11.47 28.58
C THR A 239 6.62 10.43 27.93
N PRO A 240 5.70 10.85 27.02
CA PRO A 240 4.85 9.90 26.33
C PRO A 240 5.64 9.07 25.31
N ALA A 241 5.32 7.78 25.18
CA ALA A 241 5.87 6.96 24.12
C ALA A 241 5.41 7.46 22.73
N ILE A 242 6.34 7.50 21.76
CA ILE A 242 6.06 7.88 20.38
C ILE A 242 6.22 6.67 19.47
N VAL A 243 5.32 6.55 18.50
CA VAL A 243 5.42 5.56 17.43
C VAL A 243 5.30 6.29 16.10
N LEU A 244 6.28 6.12 15.22
CA LEU A 244 6.23 6.60 13.84
C LEU A 244 5.92 5.41 12.92
N PRO A 245 5.09 5.59 11.88
CA PRO A 245 4.89 4.54 10.91
C PRO A 245 6.14 4.32 10.05
N GLN A 246 6.37 3.08 9.65
CA GLN A 246 7.43 2.69 8.71
C GLN A 246 6.87 1.94 7.50
N ALA A 247 5.82 1.15 7.69
CA ALA A 247 5.11 0.48 6.60
C ALA A 247 4.03 1.36 5.95
N ARG A 248 3.96 1.29 4.62
CA ARG A 248 2.96 1.99 3.78
C ARG A 248 2.91 3.50 4.03
N VAL A 249 4.09 4.10 4.22
CA VAL A 249 4.25 5.53 4.45
C VAL A 249 4.30 6.27 3.12
N PHE A 250 3.53 7.34 3.01
CA PHE A 250 3.50 8.19 1.83
C PHE A 250 3.63 9.64 2.21
N CYS A 251 4.43 10.39 1.45
CA CYS A 251 4.46 11.84 1.49
C CYS A 251 3.07 12.38 1.11
N ARG A 252 2.56 13.37 1.83
CA ARG A 252 1.22 13.93 1.66
C ARG A 252 1.17 14.84 0.45
N GLU A 253 2.24 15.59 0.24
CA GLU A 253 2.36 16.65 -0.75
C GLU A 253 2.49 16.08 -2.17
N ASN A 254 3.40 15.11 -2.36
CA ASN A 254 3.64 14.52 -3.67
C ASN A 254 3.16 13.05 -3.79
N GLY A 255 2.76 12.41 -2.68
CA GLY A 255 2.31 11.02 -2.65
C GLY A 255 3.42 9.97 -2.76
N ALA A 256 4.70 10.36 -2.78
CA ALA A 256 5.83 9.45 -2.89
C ALA A 256 5.82 8.44 -1.76
N ARG A 257 6.10 7.18 -2.08
CA ARG A 257 6.24 6.15 -1.07
C ARG A 257 7.58 6.35 -0.38
N LEU A 258 7.57 6.40 0.94
CA LEU A 258 8.78 6.28 1.73
C LEU A 258 8.98 4.79 2.02
N GLU A 259 10.05 4.21 1.50
CA GLU A 259 10.35 2.81 1.73
C GLU A 259 10.84 2.57 3.17
N PRO A 260 10.53 1.41 3.77
CA PRO A 260 10.96 1.09 5.13
C PRO A 260 12.48 1.19 5.32
N ALA A 261 13.26 0.76 4.33
CA ALA A 261 14.72 0.85 4.33
C ALA A 261 15.19 2.30 4.42
N ILE A 262 14.70 3.17 3.52
CA ILE A 262 15.04 4.61 3.49
C ILE A 262 14.58 5.30 4.78
N SER A 263 13.38 4.98 5.26
CA SER A 263 12.88 5.49 6.55
C SER A 263 13.76 5.08 7.72
N GLY A 264 14.23 3.82 7.71
CA GLY A 264 15.10 3.26 8.74
C GLY A 264 16.46 3.96 8.72
N GLU A 265 17.06 4.10 7.54
CA GLU A 265 18.33 4.79 7.34
C GLU A 265 18.24 6.27 7.73
N LEU A 266 17.20 6.99 7.31
CA LEU A 266 16.99 8.41 7.65
C LEU A 266 16.99 8.62 9.18
N ILE A 267 16.21 7.81 9.89
CA ILE A 267 16.06 7.94 11.35
C ILE A 267 17.31 7.42 12.07
N GLY A 268 17.90 6.32 11.59
CA GLY A 268 19.16 5.79 12.12
C GLY A 268 20.31 6.80 12.02
N GLN A 269 20.53 7.40 10.85
CA GLN A 269 21.57 8.43 10.66
C GLN A 269 21.34 9.63 11.59
N ARG A 270 20.08 10.04 11.78
CA ARG A 270 19.73 11.13 12.70
C ARG A 270 20.00 10.78 14.16
N LEU A 271 19.64 9.58 14.60
CA LEU A 271 19.89 9.09 15.95
C LEU A 271 21.39 8.97 16.24
N ALA A 272 22.17 8.46 15.28
CA ALA A 272 23.63 8.39 15.38
C ALA A 272 24.25 9.79 15.58
N ARG A 273 23.82 10.80 14.81
CA ARG A 273 24.25 12.21 15.00
C ARG A 273 23.87 12.79 16.36
N ARG A 274 22.89 12.21 17.04
CA ARG A 274 22.42 12.61 18.39
C ARG A 274 23.03 11.78 19.52
N GLY A 275 24.02 10.93 19.22
CA GLY A 275 24.75 10.15 20.22
C GLY A 275 24.09 8.83 20.61
N PHE A 276 23.17 8.31 19.78
CA PHE A 276 22.70 6.93 19.92
C PHE A 276 23.66 5.97 19.22
N THR A 277 23.91 4.83 19.85
CA THR A 277 24.52 3.67 19.19
C THR A 277 23.44 2.96 18.41
N VAL A 278 23.58 2.91 17.08
CA VAL A 278 22.60 2.31 16.17
C VAL A 278 23.12 0.95 15.70
N ASP A 279 22.45 -0.10 16.13
CA ASP A 279 22.66 -1.47 15.69
C ASP A 279 21.67 -1.77 14.54
N GLU A 280 22.21 -1.89 13.33
CA GLU A 280 21.41 -2.27 12.16
C GLU A 280 21.15 -3.79 12.18
N ILE A 281 19.88 -4.18 12.10
CA ILE A 281 19.46 -5.59 12.18
C ILE A 281 19.17 -6.13 10.78
N ASP A 282 18.43 -5.37 9.96
CA ASP A 282 18.11 -5.72 8.57
C ASP A 282 17.91 -4.43 7.76
N SER A 283 18.96 -4.04 7.01
CA SER A 283 18.97 -2.82 6.20
C SER A 283 17.88 -2.81 5.12
N LYS A 284 17.62 -3.97 4.49
CA LYS A 284 16.64 -4.10 3.40
C LYS A 284 15.22 -3.89 3.90
N ARG A 285 14.95 -4.25 5.15
CA ARG A 285 13.63 -4.04 5.79
C ARG A 285 13.59 -2.78 6.67
N GLY A 286 14.70 -2.07 6.80
CA GLY A 286 14.84 -0.90 7.68
C GLY A 286 14.75 -1.24 9.16
N HIS A 287 15.09 -2.46 9.57
CA HIS A 287 15.09 -2.86 10.97
C HIS A 287 16.38 -2.38 11.62
N PHE A 288 16.23 -1.67 12.74
CA PHE A 288 17.35 -1.24 13.54
C PHE A 288 16.94 -1.15 15.01
N ARG A 289 17.94 -1.15 15.88
CA ARG A 289 17.80 -0.77 17.27
C ARG A 289 18.80 0.32 17.59
N ALA A 290 18.36 1.39 18.23
CA ALA A 290 19.22 2.48 18.63
C ALA A 290 19.10 2.70 20.13
N ARG A 291 20.22 2.64 20.85
CA ARG A 291 20.27 2.88 22.29
C ARG A 291 21.08 4.12 22.57
N ARG A 292 20.62 4.92 23.53
CA ARG A 292 21.43 6.03 24.01
C ARG A 292 22.60 5.47 24.81
N GLY A 293 23.83 5.85 24.46
CA GLY A 293 25.01 5.46 25.21
C GLY A 293 24.85 5.86 26.68
N GLY A 294 25.03 4.91 27.60
CA GLY A 294 25.21 5.23 29.01
C GLY A 294 26.47 6.07 29.23
N PRO A 295 26.59 6.78 30.36
CA PRO A 295 27.77 7.58 30.66
C PRO A 295 29.02 6.67 30.62
N GLY A 296 29.86 6.81 29.60
CA GLY A 296 31.08 6.00 29.45
C GLY A 296 31.59 5.74 28.03
N ALA A 297 30.85 6.09 26.97
CA ALA A 297 31.38 6.04 25.61
C ALA A 297 32.07 7.37 25.26
N VAL A 298 33.40 7.41 25.49
CA VAL A 298 34.33 8.38 24.91
C VAL A 298 34.91 7.78 23.63
#